data_AF-A0A2M7DYI8-F1
#
_entry.id   AF-A0A2M7DYI8-F1
#
_cell.length_a   1.000
_cell.length_b   1.000
_cell.length_c   1.000
_cell.angle_alpha   90.00
_cell.angle_beta   90.00
_cell.angle_gamma   90.00
#
_symmetry.space_group_name_H-M   'P 1'
#
loop_
_entity.id
_entity.type
_entity.pdbx_description
1 polymer ?
#
loop_
_entity_poly.entity_id
_entity_poly.type
_entity_poly.pdbx_seq_one_letter_code
_entity_poly.pdbx_strand_id
1 'polypeptide(L)'
;MFRVIKFIFLVSLIAFILISCDRNRVFDENKEIQNTVWNRHNIISFKVPVADTLSINKIFVNIRHSGQYEKSNMYLFINIIDPSGNKLRDTVNCILADDKGKWYGSGLGDIFSCQILYKNNISFPHSGNYTFELEQAMRMDNLKNVEDVGIRVEKIN
;
A
#
# COMPACT_ATOMS: atom_id res chain seq x y z
N MET A 1 48.67 8.94 8.22
CA MET A 1 47.65 10.01 8.36
C MET A 1 46.68 10.08 7.18
N PHE A 2 47.14 10.28 5.93
CA PHE A 2 46.28 10.39 4.73
C PHE A 2 45.39 9.17 4.42
N ARG A 3 45.83 7.93 4.70
CA ARG A 3 45.02 6.71 4.53
C ARG A 3 43.83 6.64 5.49
N VAL A 4 44.02 7.11 6.73
CA VAL A 4 42.96 7.14 7.76
C VAL A 4 41.93 8.21 7.42
N ILE A 5 42.36 9.37 6.91
CA ILE A 5 41.47 10.44 6.44
C ILE A 5 40.62 9.97 5.24
N LYS A 6 41.21 9.25 4.28
CA LYS A 6 40.47 8.66 3.15
C LYS A 6 39.46 7.60 3.61
N PHE A 7 39.81 6.79 4.63
CA PHE A 7 38.92 5.79 5.19
C PHE A 7 37.74 6.43 5.95
N ILE A 8 37.99 7.49 6.74
CA ILE A 8 36.94 8.26 7.41
C ILE A 8 36.01 8.94 6.39
N PHE A 9 36.56 9.51 5.30
CA PHE A 9 35.75 10.08 4.22
C PHE A 9 34.88 9.03 3.52
N LEU A 10 35.40 7.83 3.27
CA LEU A 10 34.66 6.74 2.65
C LEU A 10 33.52 6.23 3.56
N VAL A 11 33.79 6.08 4.87
CA VAL A 11 32.78 5.68 5.85
C VAL A 11 31.69 6.75 6.03
N SER A 12 32.08 8.04 6.02
CA SER A 12 31.15 9.17 6.05
C SER A 12 30.27 9.22 4.78
N LEU A 13 30.86 9.01 3.61
CA LEU A 13 30.13 8.96 2.34
C LEU A 13 29.13 7.79 2.30
N ILE A 14 29.49 6.62 2.84
CA ILE A 14 28.60 5.47 2.97
C ILE A 14 27.46 5.74 3.97
N ALA A 15 27.74 6.46 5.06
CA ALA A 15 26.72 6.84 6.05
C ALA A 15 25.66 7.81 5.50
N PHE A 16 26.04 8.70 4.57
CA PHE A 16 25.09 9.62 3.93
C PHE A 16 24.11 8.93 2.96
N ILE A 17 24.46 7.79 2.40
CA ILE A 17 23.60 7.05 1.44
C ILE A 17 22.40 6.41 2.16
N LEU A 18 22.43 6.27 3.49
CA LEU A 18 21.38 5.60 4.27
C LEU A 18 20.25 6.54 4.72
N ILE A 19 20.31 7.84 4.43
CA ILE A 19 19.25 8.80 4.80
C ILE A 19 18.25 8.95 3.64
N SER A 20 17.62 7.85 3.23
CA SER A 20 16.38 7.94 2.44
C SER A 20 15.21 7.89 3.41
N CYS A 21 14.84 9.06 3.94
CA CYS A 21 13.64 9.19 4.76
C CYS A 21 12.50 9.61 3.83
N ASP A 22 11.52 8.71 3.66
CA ASP A 22 10.25 9.02 3.02
C ASP A 22 9.46 9.97 3.93
N ARG A 23 9.71 11.28 3.78
CA ARG A 23 9.23 12.32 4.72
C ARG A 23 7.72 12.45 4.77
N ASN A 24 7.02 12.00 3.73
CA ASN A 24 5.58 12.18 3.61
C ASN A 24 4.81 10.95 4.09
N ARG A 25 5.47 9.81 4.29
CA ARG A 25 4.82 8.57 4.72
C ARG A 25 4.30 8.68 6.16
N VAL A 26 2.98 8.57 6.29
CA VAL A 26 2.29 8.43 7.58
C VAL A 26 2.19 6.95 7.95
N PHE A 27 1.87 6.10 6.97
CA PHE A 27 1.69 4.66 7.15
C PHE A 27 1.98 3.93 5.84
N ASP A 28 2.56 2.74 5.90
CA ASP A 28 2.78 1.88 4.74
C ASP A 28 2.96 0.45 5.22
N GLU A 29 1.96 -0.40 4.96
CA GLU A 29 2.01 -1.82 5.33
C GLU A 29 1.39 -2.64 4.20
N ASN A 30 2.06 -3.74 3.86
CA ASN A 30 1.56 -4.78 2.96
C ASN A 30 1.51 -6.10 3.73
N LYS A 31 0.48 -6.90 3.47
CA LYS A 31 0.29 -8.22 4.05
C LYS A 31 0.26 -9.26 2.94
N GLU A 32 1.05 -10.30 3.14
CA GLU A 32 1.12 -11.45 2.24
C GLU A 32 -0.19 -12.24 2.26
N ILE A 33 -0.63 -12.63 1.08
CA ILE A 33 -1.77 -13.51 0.86
C ILE A 33 -1.25 -14.96 0.83
N GLN A 34 -1.69 -15.74 1.81
CA GLN A 34 -1.25 -17.13 1.94
C GLN A 34 -1.53 -17.95 0.68
N ASN A 35 -0.51 -18.68 0.23
CA ASN A 35 -0.54 -19.51 -0.97
C ASN A 35 -0.97 -18.77 -2.24
N THR A 36 -0.83 -17.44 -2.26
CA THR A 36 -1.26 -16.54 -3.35
C THR A 36 -2.74 -16.64 -3.73
N VAL A 37 -3.58 -17.12 -2.80
CA VAL A 37 -5.03 -17.28 -2.99
C VAL A 37 -5.79 -16.44 -1.98
N TRP A 38 -6.39 -15.35 -2.44
CA TRP A 38 -7.20 -14.48 -1.59
C TRP A 38 -8.65 -14.95 -1.56
N ASN A 39 -9.03 -15.61 -0.47
CA ASN A 39 -10.42 -15.98 -0.22
C ASN A 39 -11.28 -14.72 0.08
N ARG A 40 -12.49 -14.64 -0.48
CA ARG A 40 -13.44 -13.53 -0.27
C ARG A 40 -13.71 -13.25 1.21
N HIS A 41 -13.77 -14.28 2.05
CA HIS A 41 -14.06 -14.13 3.48
C HIS A 41 -12.80 -13.80 4.31
N ASN A 42 -11.61 -13.81 3.70
CA ASN A 42 -10.38 -13.42 4.36
C ASN A 42 -10.20 -11.89 4.27
N ILE A 43 -10.67 -11.18 5.29
CA ILE A 43 -10.57 -9.72 5.37
C ILE A 43 -9.19 -9.33 5.89
N ILE A 44 -8.47 -8.52 5.11
CA ILE A 44 -7.13 -8.04 5.47
C ILE A 44 -7.27 -6.68 6.17
N SER A 45 -6.87 -6.61 7.44
CA SER A 45 -7.07 -5.43 8.28
C SER A 45 -5.77 -4.70 8.62
N PHE A 46 -5.76 -3.38 8.57
CA PHE A 46 -4.63 -2.50 8.88
C PHE A 46 -5.04 -1.50 9.96
N LYS A 47 -4.19 -1.31 10.98
CA LYS A 47 -4.41 -0.30 12.03
C LYS A 47 -3.48 0.88 11.78
N VAL A 48 -4.07 2.02 11.44
CA VAL A 48 -3.34 3.25 11.13
C VAL A 48 -3.43 4.19 12.34
N PRO A 49 -2.34 4.36 13.11
CA PRO A 49 -2.32 5.32 14.21
C PRO A 49 -2.20 6.74 13.65
N VAL A 50 -3.19 7.59 13.94
CA VAL A 50 -3.21 8.99 13.50
C VAL A 50 -3.14 9.91 14.72
N ALA A 51 -2.05 10.69 14.80
CA ALA A 51 -1.91 11.75 15.80
C ALA A 51 -2.20 13.15 15.23
N ASP A 52 -1.98 13.34 13.93
CA ASP A 52 -2.12 14.62 13.23
C ASP A 52 -3.45 14.68 12.47
N THR A 53 -4.32 15.60 12.88
CA THR A 53 -5.65 15.81 12.30
C THR A 53 -5.73 17.00 11.35
N LEU A 54 -4.64 17.77 11.21
CA LEU A 54 -4.58 18.99 10.40
C LEU A 54 -4.01 18.73 9.01
N SER A 55 -3.08 17.78 8.90
CA SER A 55 -2.48 17.44 7.61
C SER A 55 -3.52 16.85 6.65
N ILE A 56 -3.39 17.25 5.39
CA ILE A 56 -4.12 16.66 4.27
C ILE A 56 -3.29 15.49 3.74
N ASN A 57 -3.95 14.38 3.39
CA ASN A 57 -3.31 13.13 3.04
C ASN A 57 -3.86 12.54 1.73
N LYS A 58 -3.08 11.61 1.17
CA LYS A 58 -3.45 10.64 0.17
C LYS A 58 -3.50 9.26 0.81
N ILE A 59 -4.45 8.45 0.37
CA ILE A 59 -4.55 7.04 0.71
C ILE A 59 -4.39 6.26 -0.58
N PHE A 60 -3.46 5.32 -0.57
CA PHE A 60 -3.22 4.38 -1.65
C PHE A 60 -3.57 2.97 -1.21
N VAL A 61 -4.01 2.18 -2.17
CA VAL A 61 -4.11 0.73 -2.08
C VAL A 61 -2.94 0.15 -2.84
N ASN A 62 -2.21 -0.74 -2.20
CA ASN A 62 -1.13 -1.49 -2.83
C ASN A 62 -1.64 -2.88 -3.18
N ILE A 63 -1.39 -3.34 -4.41
CA ILE A 63 -1.69 -4.70 -4.86
C ILE A 63 -0.44 -5.23 -5.53
N ARG A 64 0.02 -6.40 -5.09
CA ARG A 64 1.07 -7.15 -5.74
C ARG A 64 0.51 -8.45 -6.26
N HIS A 65 0.75 -8.75 -7.53
CA HIS A 65 0.23 -9.95 -8.19
C HIS A 65 1.28 -10.54 -9.12
N SER A 66 1.14 -11.83 -9.46
CA SER A 66 1.97 -12.44 -10.49
C SER A 66 1.40 -12.20 -11.89
N GLY A 67 2.20 -12.40 -12.93
CA GLY A 67 1.77 -12.29 -14.32
C GLY A 67 0.77 -13.37 -14.75
N GLN A 68 0.53 -14.37 -13.89
CA GLN A 68 -0.53 -15.37 -14.05
C GLN A 68 -1.91 -14.87 -13.58
N TYR A 69 -2.00 -13.65 -13.02
CA TYR A 69 -3.29 -13.05 -12.67
C TYR A 69 -4.17 -12.86 -13.91
N GLU A 70 -5.42 -13.31 -13.87
CA GLU A 70 -6.25 -13.47 -15.07
C GLU A 70 -7.16 -12.28 -15.39
N LYS A 71 -7.11 -11.20 -14.61
CA LYS A 71 -8.00 -10.03 -14.77
C LYS A 71 -7.17 -8.76 -14.94
N SER A 72 -7.63 -7.83 -15.76
CA SER A 72 -6.96 -6.52 -15.92
C SER A 72 -7.23 -5.57 -14.76
N ASN A 73 -8.12 -5.92 -13.84
CA ASN A 73 -8.50 -5.11 -12.70
C ASN A 73 -8.95 -5.98 -11.52
N MET A 74 -8.90 -5.38 -10.33
CA MET A 74 -9.36 -5.98 -9.08
C MET A 74 -10.31 -5.01 -8.36
N TYR A 75 -11.53 -5.46 -8.09
CA TYR A 75 -12.46 -4.72 -7.24
C TYR A 75 -12.23 -5.06 -5.78
N LEU A 76 -12.22 -4.05 -4.93
CA LEU A 76 -12.12 -4.18 -3.48
C LEU A 76 -13.28 -3.47 -2.79
N PHE A 77 -13.79 -4.07 -1.73
CA PHE A 77 -14.48 -3.33 -0.70
C PHE A 77 -13.47 -2.83 0.32
N ILE A 78 -13.54 -1.53 0.62
CA ILE A 78 -12.70 -0.91 1.65
C ILE A 78 -13.62 -0.42 2.75
N ASN A 79 -13.50 -1.01 3.94
CA ASN A 79 -14.12 -0.44 5.12
C ASN A 79 -13.11 0.44 5.87
N ILE A 80 -13.54 1.62 6.27
CA ILE A 80 -12.79 2.53 7.13
C ILE A 80 -13.58 2.69 8.41
N ILE A 81 -12.97 2.29 9.52
CA ILE A 81 -13.55 2.40 10.86
C ILE A 81 -12.76 3.47 11.61
N ASP A 82 -13.44 4.53 12.02
CA ASP A 82 -12.82 5.63 12.77
C ASP A 82 -12.59 5.27 14.26
N PRO A 83 -11.84 6.09 15.02
CA PRO A 83 -11.61 5.84 16.44
C PRO A 83 -12.88 5.81 17.30
N SER A 84 -13.98 6.37 16.82
CA SER A 84 -15.29 6.39 17.48
C SER A 84 -16.15 5.16 17.13
N GLY A 85 -15.71 4.32 16.20
CA GLY A 85 -16.41 3.13 15.72
C GLY A 85 -17.33 3.36 14.52
N ASN A 86 -17.36 4.57 13.94
CA ASN A 86 -18.14 4.83 12.73
C ASN A 86 -17.50 4.10 11.55
N LYS A 87 -18.34 3.41 10.76
CA LYS A 87 -17.91 2.62 9.61
C LYS A 87 -18.35 3.27 8.30
N LEU A 88 -17.40 3.54 7.42
CA LEU A 88 -17.62 3.89 6.02
C LEU A 88 -17.21 2.72 5.14
N ARG A 89 -18.04 2.34 4.16
CA ARG A 89 -17.71 1.33 3.16
C ARG A 89 -17.66 1.97 1.78
N ASP A 90 -16.59 1.69 1.04
CA ASP A 90 -16.37 2.14 -0.33
C ASP A 90 -16.06 0.94 -1.24
N THR A 91 -16.18 1.13 -2.54
CA THR A 91 -15.82 0.15 -3.55
C THR A 91 -14.82 0.75 -4.51
N VAL A 92 -13.65 0.11 -4.64
CA VAL A 92 -12.55 0.61 -5.47
C VAL A 92 -12.32 -0.34 -6.62
N ASN A 93 -12.17 0.23 -7.82
CA ASN A 93 -11.70 -0.50 -8.99
C ASN A 93 -10.20 -0.24 -9.18
N CYS A 94 -9.37 -1.22 -8.81
CA CYS A 94 -7.92 -1.16 -9.02
C CYS A 94 -7.60 -1.66 -10.42
N ILE A 95 -7.25 -0.75 -11.33
CA ILE A 95 -6.83 -1.11 -12.69
C ILE A 95 -5.36 -1.57 -12.62
N LEU A 96 -5.11 -2.81 -13.07
CA LEU A 96 -3.81 -3.50 -12.97
C LEU A 96 -3.12 -3.69 -14.32
N ALA A 97 -3.86 -3.62 -15.43
CA ALA A 97 -3.29 -3.65 -16.79
C ALA A 97 -4.00 -2.65 -17.72
N ASP A 98 -3.31 -2.28 -18.80
CA ASP A 98 -3.91 -1.55 -19.90
C ASP A 98 -4.84 -2.42 -20.78
N ASP A 99 -5.46 -1.80 -21.77
CA ASP A 99 -6.38 -2.43 -22.72
C ASP A 99 -5.71 -3.48 -23.62
N LYS A 100 -4.38 -3.46 -23.74
CA LYS A 100 -3.56 -4.43 -24.47
C LYS A 100 -3.07 -5.57 -23.58
N GLY A 101 -3.43 -5.57 -22.30
CA GLY A 101 -3.02 -6.59 -21.33
C GLY A 101 -1.61 -6.38 -20.77
N LYS A 102 -0.98 -5.22 -20.99
CA LYS A 102 0.29 -4.89 -20.36
C LYS A 102 0.04 -4.51 -18.90
N TRP A 103 0.65 -5.24 -17.98
CA TRP A 103 0.58 -4.94 -16.55
C TRP A 103 1.15 -3.55 -16.23
N TYR A 104 0.44 -2.84 -15.36
CA TYR A 104 0.92 -1.65 -14.66
C TYR A 104 1.82 -2.06 -13.50
N GLY A 105 2.41 -1.05 -12.86
CA GLY A 105 3.28 -1.24 -11.70
C GLY A 105 4.73 -1.51 -12.08
N SER A 106 5.51 -1.86 -11.05
CA SER A 106 6.93 -2.18 -11.17
C SER A 106 7.23 -3.47 -10.41
N GLY A 107 8.33 -4.14 -10.75
CA GLY A 107 8.71 -5.37 -10.06
C GLY A 107 9.84 -6.10 -10.76
N LEU A 108 10.18 -7.27 -10.23
CA LEU A 108 11.23 -8.15 -10.74
C LEU A 108 10.61 -9.46 -11.20
N GLY A 109 11.02 -9.94 -12.38
CA GLY A 109 10.51 -11.18 -12.95
C GLY A 109 9.03 -11.07 -13.30
N ASP A 110 8.24 -12.05 -12.88
CA ASP A 110 6.81 -12.16 -13.18
C ASP A 110 5.91 -11.55 -12.08
N ILE A 111 6.45 -10.70 -11.20
CA ILE A 111 5.69 -10.08 -10.11
C ILE A 111 5.56 -8.58 -10.36
N PHE A 112 4.33 -8.07 -10.20
CA PHE A 112 3.97 -6.68 -10.47
C PHE A 112 3.39 -6.04 -9.21
N SER A 113 3.97 -4.91 -8.79
CA SER A 113 3.50 -4.10 -7.66
C SER A 113 2.83 -2.83 -8.17
N CYS A 114 1.53 -2.72 -7.90
CA CYS A 114 0.70 -1.58 -8.27
C CYS A 114 0.36 -0.76 -7.02
N GLN A 115 0.62 0.55 -7.05
CA GLN A 115 0.14 1.51 -6.04
C GLN A 115 -0.99 2.36 -6.67
N ILE A 116 -2.22 2.15 -6.22
CA ILE A 116 -3.43 2.78 -6.76
C ILE A 116 -3.87 3.90 -5.81
N LEU A 117 -4.01 5.13 -6.32
CA LEU A 117 -4.57 6.24 -5.55
C LEU A 117 -6.06 5.98 -5.26
N TYR A 118 -6.40 5.75 -3.99
CA TYR A 118 -7.77 5.48 -3.55
C TYR A 118 -8.48 6.77 -3.13
N LYS A 119 -7.89 7.56 -2.22
CA LYS A 119 -8.42 8.85 -1.82
C LYS A 119 -7.33 9.91 -1.86
N ASN A 120 -7.69 11.11 -2.28
CA ASN A 120 -6.83 12.28 -2.29
C ASN A 120 -7.50 13.39 -1.49
N ASN A 121 -6.68 14.31 -0.97
CA ASN A 121 -7.14 15.46 -0.20
C ASN A 121 -8.00 15.11 1.03
N ILE A 122 -7.63 14.08 1.78
CA ILE A 122 -8.38 13.67 2.99
C ILE A 122 -7.68 14.15 4.27
N SER A 123 -8.47 14.62 5.22
CA SER A 123 -8.02 14.81 6.60
C SER A 123 -8.64 13.74 7.50
N PHE A 124 -7.93 13.41 8.57
CA PHE A 124 -8.46 12.54 9.62
C PHE A 124 -9.08 13.43 10.71
N PRO A 125 -10.41 13.45 10.88
CA PRO A 125 -11.07 14.41 11.77
C PRO A 125 -10.79 14.16 13.25
N HIS A 126 -10.36 12.95 13.62
CA HIS A 126 -10.10 12.54 14.99
C HIS A 126 -8.72 11.92 15.11
N SER A 127 -8.03 12.16 16.22
CA SER A 127 -6.84 11.40 16.55
C SER A 127 -7.23 10.02 17.08
N GLY A 128 -6.39 9.02 16.83
CA GLY A 128 -6.62 7.65 17.27
C GLY A 128 -6.30 6.61 16.19
N ASN A 129 -6.72 5.38 16.43
CA ASN A 129 -6.48 4.27 15.53
C ASN A 129 -7.64 4.12 14.54
N TYR A 130 -7.35 4.35 13.27
CA TYR A 130 -8.27 4.00 12.19
C TYR A 130 -8.03 2.56 11.75
N THR A 131 -9.09 1.81 11.49
CA THR A 131 -8.98 0.46 10.93
C THR A 131 -9.42 0.46 9.48
N PHE A 132 -8.53 0.04 8.59
CA PHE A 132 -8.82 -0.20 7.18
C PHE A 132 -8.97 -1.69 6.95
N GLU A 133 -10.12 -2.12 6.46
CA GLU A 133 -10.39 -3.50 6.09
C GLU A 133 -10.49 -3.60 4.57
N LEU A 134 -9.65 -4.45 3.97
CA LEU A 134 -9.71 -4.78 2.56
C LEU A 134 -10.35 -6.16 2.38
N GLU A 135 -11.37 -6.21 1.53
CA GLU A 135 -12.06 -7.42 1.13
C GLU A 135 -12.11 -7.47 -0.40
N GLN A 136 -11.75 -8.60 -1.00
CA GLN A 136 -11.86 -8.74 -2.46
C GLN A 136 -13.33 -8.81 -2.88
N ALA A 137 -13.72 -7.92 -3.80
CA ALA A 137 -15.06 -7.77 -4.31
C ALA A 137 -15.21 -8.40 -5.72
N MET A 138 -14.42 -9.42 -6.02
CA MET A 138 -14.47 -10.12 -7.31
C MET A 138 -15.63 -11.12 -7.32
N ARG A 139 -15.91 -11.75 -8.47
CA ARG A 139 -16.96 -12.78 -8.57
C ARG A 139 -16.57 -14.14 -8.01
N MET A 140 -15.28 -14.41 -7.90
CA MET A 140 -14.73 -15.70 -7.46
C MET A 140 -14.46 -15.69 -5.96
N ASP A 141 -14.76 -16.79 -5.28
CA ASP A 141 -14.47 -16.89 -3.85
C ASP A 141 -12.97 -16.99 -3.56
N ASN A 142 -12.21 -17.67 -4.42
CA ASN A 142 -10.76 -17.80 -4.30
C ASN A 142 -10.09 -17.06 -5.46
N LEU A 143 -9.57 -15.87 -5.18
CA LEU A 143 -8.85 -15.06 -6.15
C LEU A 143 -7.37 -15.45 -6.15
N LYS A 144 -6.94 -16.16 -7.19
CA LYS A 144 -5.56 -16.67 -7.31
C LYS A 144 -4.60 -15.60 -7.79
N ASN A 145 -3.30 -15.86 -7.59
CA ASN A 145 -2.18 -15.07 -8.11
C ASN A 145 -2.09 -13.65 -7.53
N VAL A 146 -2.58 -13.47 -6.30
CA VAL A 146 -2.41 -12.24 -5.52
C VAL A 146 -1.34 -12.52 -4.48
N GLU A 147 -0.23 -11.79 -4.52
CA GLU A 147 0.92 -11.98 -3.63
C GLU A 147 0.72 -11.22 -2.32
N ASP A 148 0.51 -9.91 -2.42
CA ASP A 148 0.41 -9.01 -1.27
C ASP A 148 -0.69 -7.97 -1.51
N VAL A 149 -1.32 -7.51 -0.43
CA VAL A 149 -2.19 -6.33 -0.46
C VAL A 149 -1.87 -5.40 0.70
N GLY A 150 -2.03 -4.09 0.49
CA GLY A 150 -1.62 -3.11 1.47
C GLY A 150 -2.34 -1.78 1.38
N ILE A 151 -2.08 -0.96 2.39
CA ILE A 151 -2.50 0.43 2.45
C ILE A 151 -1.27 1.30 2.71
N ARG A 152 -1.20 2.42 1.99
CA ARG A 152 -0.24 3.48 2.25
C ARG A 152 -0.97 4.80 2.45
N VAL A 153 -0.54 5.55 3.46
CA VAL A 153 -1.03 6.90 3.75
C VAL A 153 0.15 7.86 3.66
N GLU A 154 0.00 8.91 2.86
CA GLU A 154 1.02 9.93 2.64
C GLU A 154 0.45 11.31 2.90
N LYS A 155 1.20 12.21 3.54
CA LYS A 155 0.87 13.63 3.61
C LYS A 155 1.01 14.27 2.23
N ILE A 156 0.12 15.19 1.92
CA ILE A 156 0.26 16.11 0.79
C ILE A 156 1.16 17.24 1.25
N ASN A 157 2.31 17.40 0.58
CA ASN A 157 3.18 18.56 0.77
C ASN A 157 2.61 19.81 0.12
#